data_AF-A0A133VSX0-F1
#
_entry.id   AF-A0A133VSX0-F1
#
_cell.length_a   1.000
_cell.length_b   1.000
_cell.length_c   1.000
_cell.angle_alpha   90.00
_cell.angle_beta   90.00
_cell.angle_gamma   90.00
#
_symmetry.space_group_name_H-M   'P 1'
#
loop_
_entity.id
_entity.type
_entity.pdbx_description
1 polymer ?
#
loop_
_entity_poly.entity_id
_entity_poly.type
_entity_poly.pdbx_seq_one_letter_code
_entity_poly.pdbx_strand_id
1 'polypeptide(L)'
;MTEEKTPSVNMPRLFNVFDMPEVKSVRATTNIRMNVELKKILKNAPRARKIRTAGKKVVKFEINKGEYLLFFPSGYVQIHAPNEGRIREVLKAFRNELYECGLLK
;
A
#
# COMPACT_ATOMS: atom_id res chain seq x y z
N MET A 1 -21.14 -26.72 -43.33
CA MET A 1 -20.88 -26.03 -42.05
C MET A 1 -19.97 -26.91 -41.23
N THR A 2 -18.67 -26.63 -41.27
CA THR A 2 -17.66 -27.34 -40.51
C THR A 2 -17.64 -26.77 -39.10
N GLU A 3 -18.19 -27.50 -38.14
CA GLU A 3 -18.04 -27.19 -36.73
C GLU A 3 -16.57 -27.42 -36.36
N GLU A 4 -15.82 -26.34 -36.18
CA GLU A 4 -14.50 -26.38 -35.56
C GLU A 4 -14.66 -26.86 -34.11
N LYS A 5 -14.45 -28.15 -33.89
CA LYS A 5 -14.23 -28.69 -32.54
C LYS A 5 -12.89 -28.17 -32.04
N THR A 6 -12.90 -27.02 -31.37
CA THR A 6 -11.80 -26.66 -30.47
C THR A 6 -11.58 -27.82 -29.51
N PRO A 7 -10.38 -28.42 -29.43
CA PRO A 7 -10.12 -29.51 -28.50
C PRO A 7 -10.32 -28.93 -27.11
N SER A 8 -11.36 -29.38 -26.41
CA SER A 8 -11.55 -29.09 -25.01
C SER A 8 -10.41 -29.77 -24.27
N VAL A 9 -9.30 -29.06 -24.10
CA VAL A 9 -8.20 -29.48 -23.23
C VAL A 9 -8.85 -29.74 -21.88
N ASN A 10 -8.75 -30.98 -21.41
CA ASN A 10 -9.37 -31.47 -20.19
C ASN A 10 -8.63 -30.83 -18.99
N MET A 11 -8.84 -29.52 -18.79
CA MET A 11 -8.06 -28.72 -17.86
C MET A 11 -8.45 -29.10 -16.42
N PRO A 12 -7.49 -29.50 -15.58
CA PRO A 12 -7.78 -29.87 -14.20
C PRO A 12 -8.37 -28.68 -13.43
N ARG A 13 -9.32 -28.96 -12.52
CA ARG A 13 -9.93 -27.94 -11.66
C ARG A 13 -8.87 -27.33 -10.74
N LEU A 14 -9.02 -26.04 -10.42
CA LEU A 14 -8.02 -25.26 -9.67
C LEU A 14 -7.63 -25.91 -8.33
N PHE A 15 -8.60 -26.43 -7.59
CA PHE A 15 -8.41 -27.11 -6.29
C PHE A 15 -7.84 -28.53 -6.41
N ASN A 16 -7.76 -29.10 -7.60
CA ASN A 16 -7.03 -30.35 -7.83
C ASN A 16 -5.52 -30.12 -7.99
N VAL A 17 -5.09 -28.86 -8.14
CA VAL A 17 -3.71 -28.48 -8.44
C VAL A 17 -3.09 -27.65 -7.32
N PHE A 18 -3.89 -26.82 -6.63
CA PHE A 18 -3.41 -25.90 -5.60
C PHE A 18 -4.19 -26.04 -4.29
N ASP A 19 -3.47 -25.91 -3.19
CA ASP A 19 -4.05 -25.69 -1.86
C ASP A 19 -4.73 -24.31 -1.77
N MET A 20 -5.54 -24.13 -0.73
CA MET A 20 -6.17 -22.83 -0.45
C MET A 20 -5.08 -21.76 -0.20
N PRO A 21 -4.99 -20.71 -1.03
CA PRO A 21 -3.97 -19.69 -0.87
C PRO A 21 -4.23 -18.83 0.37
N GLU A 22 -3.15 -18.42 1.05
CA GLU A 22 -3.20 -17.48 2.16
C GLU A 22 -2.67 -16.11 1.73
N VAL A 23 -3.42 -15.04 2.01
CA VAL A 23 -2.99 -13.67 1.75
C VAL A 23 -1.98 -13.24 2.83
N LYS A 24 -0.70 -13.18 2.46
CA LYS A 24 0.38 -12.73 3.37
C LYS A 24 0.45 -11.21 3.52
N SER A 25 0.13 -10.46 2.46
CA SER A 25 0.08 -9.00 2.50
C SER A 25 -0.70 -8.47 1.31
N VAL A 26 -1.31 -7.32 1.49
CA VAL A 26 -1.88 -6.50 0.43
C VAL A 26 -1.08 -5.22 0.27
N ARG A 27 -1.00 -4.76 -0.99
CA ARG A 27 -0.41 -3.48 -1.34
C ARG A 27 -1.47 -2.62 -2.02
N ALA A 28 -1.64 -1.41 -1.52
CA ALA A 28 -2.52 -0.42 -2.11
C ALA A 28 -1.71 0.82 -2.50
N THR A 29 -2.22 1.59 -3.46
CA THR A 29 -1.59 2.82 -3.91
C THR A 29 -2.63 3.92 -3.99
N THR A 30 -2.22 5.15 -3.70
CA THR A 30 -3.07 6.33 -3.82
C THR A 30 -2.19 7.57 -3.98
N ASN A 31 -2.81 8.74 -4.12
CA ASN A 31 -2.11 10.02 -4.12
C ASN A 31 -2.71 10.92 -3.06
N ILE A 32 -1.85 11.63 -2.33
CA ILE A 32 -2.30 12.76 -1.52
C ILE A 32 -2.64 13.92 -2.47
N ARG A 33 -3.81 14.52 -2.28
CA ARG A 33 -4.25 15.67 -3.09
C ARG A 33 -3.77 17.01 -2.52
N MET A 34 -3.18 16.99 -1.33
CA MET A 34 -2.73 18.17 -0.61
C MET A 34 -1.21 18.30 -0.70
N ASN A 35 -0.71 19.52 -0.77
CA ASN A 35 0.73 19.78 -0.78
C ASN A 35 1.29 19.61 0.63
N VAL A 36 1.91 18.45 0.91
CA VAL A 36 2.53 18.14 2.20
C VAL A 36 4.03 17.97 2.02
N GLU A 37 4.81 18.83 2.67
CA GLU A 37 6.27 18.80 2.58
C GLU A 37 6.87 17.66 3.42
N LEU A 38 7.63 16.77 2.78
CA LEU A 38 8.28 15.63 3.43
C LEU A 38 9.18 16.05 4.61
N LYS A 39 9.86 17.19 4.50
CA LYS A 39 10.73 17.71 5.57
C LYS A 39 9.93 18.02 6.84
N LYS A 40 8.73 18.57 6.70
CA LYS A 40 7.85 18.88 7.83
C LYS A 40 7.31 17.61 8.47
N ILE A 41 6.93 16.61 7.67
CA ILE A 41 6.53 15.30 8.19
C ILE A 41 7.66 14.69 9.01
N LEU A 42 8.88 14.61 8.48
CA LEU A 42 10.02 14.02 9.19
C LEU A 42 10.42 14.77 10.48
N LYS A 43 10.09 16.06 10.57
CA LYS A 43 10.38 16.87 11.75
C LYS A 43 9.34 16.69 12.86
N ASN A 44 8.07 16.57 12.47
CA ASN A 44 6.95 16.67 13.41
C ASN A 44 6.27 15.32 13.70
N ALA A 45 6.25 14.39 12.74
CA ALA A 45 5.53 13.13 12.85
C ALA A 45 6.42 12.04 13.49
N PRO A 46 6.16 11.61 14.74
CA PRO A 46 7.04 10.69 15.48
C PRO A 46 7.14 9.30 14.85
N ARG A 47 6.11 8.85 14.13
CA ARG A 47 6.10 7.55 13.44
C ARG A 47 6.73 7.61 12.05
N ALA A 48 7.14 8.79 11.60
CA ALA A 48 7.76 8.99 10.31
C ALA A 48 9.28 8.81 10.38
N ARG A 49 9.83 8.06 9.42
CA ARG A 49 11.26 7.88 9.25
C ARG A 49 11.64 8.08 7.79
N LYS A 50 12.83 8.61 7.57
CA LYS A 50 13.38 8.76 6.23
C LYS A 50 13.96 7.43 5.78
N ILE A 51 13.55 6.97 4.60
CA ILE A 51 14.16 5.81 3.95
C ILE A 51 14.58 6.15 2.52
N ARG A 52 15.40 5.30 1.93
CA ARG A 52 15.77 5.37 0.51
C ARG A 52 15.23 4.14 -0.21
N THR A 53 14.46 4.36 -1.27
CA THR A 53 13.91 3.28 -2.11
C THR A 53 13.86 3.74 -3.56
N ALA A 54 14.16 2.84 -4.51
CA ALA A 54 14.22 3.14 -5.94
C ALA A 54 15.00 4.44 -6.27
N GLY A 55 16.12 4.66 -5.57
CA GLY A 55 16.94 5.88 -5.72
C GLY A 55 16.35 7.15 -5.10
N LYS A 56 15.09 7.15 -4.66
CA LYS A 56 14.38 8.31 -4.09
C LYS A 56 14.43 8.32 -2.57
N LYS A 57 14.49 9.52 -1.99
CA LYS A 57 14.28 9.75 -0.55
C LYS A 57 12.78 9.85 -0.31
N VAL A 58 12.25 8.98 0.54
CA VAL A 58 10.82 8.90 0.84
C VAL A 58 10.61 8.88 2.35
N VAL A 59 9.38 9.18 2.77
CA VAL A 59 8.96 9.06 4.16
C VAL A 59 8.27 7.72 4.35
N LYS A 60 8.78 6.88 5.26
CA LYS A 60 8.07 5.72 5.76
C LYS A 60 7.32 6.12 7.02
N PHE A 61 6.02 5.91 7.06
CA PHE A 61 5.21 6.04 8.26
C PHE A 61 4.72 4.64 8.66
N GLU A 62 5.05 4.21 9.87
CA GLU A 62 4.82 2.83 10.33
C GLU A 62 4.03 2.84 11.64
N ILE A 63 2.95 2.07 11.68
CA ILE A 63 2.14 1.89 12.90
C ILE A 63 2.57 0.61 13.61
N ASN A 64 2.67 -0.48 12.84
CA ASN A 64 3.11 -1.79 13.31
C ASN A 64 4.01 -2.45 12.26
N LYS A 65 4.71 -3.51 12.66
CA LYS A 65 5.50 -4.33 11.73
C LYS A 65 4.59 -4.88 10.61
N GLY A 66 4.88 -4.49 9.37
CA GLY A 66 4.09 -4.89 8.20
C GLY A 66 2.88 -4.01 7.89
N GLU A 67 2.63 -2.98 8.70
CA GLU A 67 1.56 -1.98 8.53
C GLU A 67 2.17 -0.58 8.41
N TYR A 68 2.45 -0.17 7.18
CA TYR A 68 3.14 1.08 6.92
C TYR A 68 2.74 1.67 5.57
N LEU A 69 3.01 2.95 5.40
CA LEU A 69 2.97 3.60 4.11
C LEU A 69 4.31 4.25 3.76
N LEU A 70 4.53 4.38 2.46
CA LEU A 70 5.62 5.11 1.86
C LEU A 70 5.05 6.32 1.15
N PHE A 71 5.49 7.50 1.55
CA PHE A 71 5.11 8.77 0.96
C PHE A 71 6.25 9.35 0.14
N PHE A 72 5.99 9.53 -1.15
CA PHE A 72 6.96 9.97 -2.14
C PHE A 72 6.85 11.48 -2.37
N PRO A 73 7.95 12.14 -2.80
CA PRO A 73 7.95 13.57 -3.12
C PRO A 73 6.89 14.01 -4.16
N SER A 74 6.42 13.09 -5.01
CA SER A 74 5.41 13.36 -6.03
C SER A 74 3.97 13.39 -5.50
N GLY A 75 3.76 13.17 -4.20
CA GLY A 75 2.43 12.98 -3.63
C GLY A 75 1.94 11.52 -3.65
N TYR A 76 2.67 10.65 -4.33
CA TYR A 76 2.34 9.22 -4.41
C TYR A 76 2.52 8.53 -3.06
N VAL A 77 1.54 7.69 -2.71
CA VAL A 77 1.47 6.93 -1.47
C VAL A 77 1.35 5.46 -1.81
N GLN A 78 2.21 4.64 -1.23
CA GLN A 78 2.13 3.18 -1.31
C GLN A 78 1.93 2.63 0.09
N ILE A 79 0.88 1.84 0.30
CA ILE A 79 0.51 1.28 1.60
C ILE A 79 0.73 -0.24 1.58
N HIS A 80 1.27 -0.77 2.67
CA HIS A 80 1.46 -2.19 2.94
C HIS A 80 0.72 -2.56 4.22
N ALA A 81 -0.08 -3.63 4.16
CA ALA A 81 -0.79 -4.16 5.32
C ALA A 81 -1.16 -5.64 5.12
N PRO A 82 -1.59 -6.38 6.17
CA PRO A 82 -2.04 -7.77 6.04
C PRO A 82 -3.33 -7.95 5.23
N ASN A 83 -4.24 -6.98 5.28
CA ASN A 83 -5.54 -7.01 4.59
C ASN A 83 -6.06 -5.58 4.28
N GLU A 84 -7.14 -5.49 3.51
CA GLU A 84 -7.72 -4.21 3.08
C GLU A 84 -8.24 -3.35 4.26
N GLY A 85 -8.79 -3.98 5.31
CA GLY A 85 -9.24 -3.26 6.51
C GLY A 85 -8.10 -2.48 7.15
N ARG A 86 -6.94 -3.12 7.29
CA ARG A 86 -5.72 -2.49 7.83
C ARG A 86 -5.16 -1.38 6.92
N ILE A 87 -5.35 -1.45 5.60
CA ILE A 87 -4.98 -0.33 4.70
C ILE A 87 -5.72 0.95 5.12
N ARG A 88 -7.01 0.86 5.44
CA ARG A 88 -7.81 2.03 5.85
C ARG A 88 -7.34 2.60 7.18
N GLU A 89 -6.96 1.74 8.12
CA GLU A 89 -6.41 2.16 9.41
C GLU A 89 -5.08 2.89 9.24
N VAL A 90 -4.20 2.39 8.35
CA VAL A 90 -2.92 3.05 8.06
C VAL A 90 -3.11 4.44 7.48
N LEU A 91 -4.03 4.60 6.53
CA LEU A 91 -4.37 5.91 5.96
C LEU A 91 -4.99 6.86 7.00
N LYS A 92 -5.90 6.36 7.85
CA LYS A 92 -6.51 7.16 8.92
C LYS A 92 -5.47 7.65 9.91
N ALA A 93 -4.57 6.77 10.36
CA ALA A 93 -3.52 7.14 11.31
C ALA A 93 -2.57 8.17 10.73
N PHE A 94 -2.16 8.02 9.47
CA PHE A 94 -1.30 8.99 8.80
C PHE A 94 -2.00 10.35 8.66
N ARG A 95 -3.26 10.36 8.20
CA ARG A 95 -4.07 11.60 8.13
C ARG A 95 -4.16 12.29 9.48
N ASN A 96 -4.48 11.55 10.54
CA ASN A 96 -4.62 12.11 11.88
C ASN A 96 -3.29 12.70 12.36
N GLU A 97 -2.18 11.99 12.18
CA GLU A 97 -0.86 12.50 12.60
C GLU A 97 -0.46 13.74 11.79
N LEU A 98 -0.76 13.79 10.50
CA LEU A 98 -0.53 15.00 9.70
C LEU A 98 -1.40 16.17 10.20
N TYR A 99 -2.66 15.94 10.57
CA TYR A 99 -3.53 16.97 11.14
C TYR A 99 -3.04 17.46 12.51
N GLU A 100 -2.70 16.54 13.42
CA GLU A 100 -2.15 16.84 14.74
C GLU A 100 -0.83 17.64 14.65
N CYS A 101 -0.03 17.39 13.61
CA CYS A 101 1.20 18.12 13.33
C CYS A 101 0.97 19.49 12.63
N GLY A 102 -0.28 19.89 12.38
CA GLY A 102 -0.63 21.11 11.66
C GLY A 102 -0.25 21.10 10.17
N LEU A 103 -0.08 19.91 9.58
CA LEU A 103 0.30 19.71 8.17
C LEU A 103 -0.93 19.55 7.26
N LEU A 104 -2.10 19.32 7.85
CA LEU A 104 -3.41 19.38 7.18
C LEU A 104 -4.25 20.43 7.90
N LYS A 105 -5.12 21.09 7.14
CA LYS A 105 -6.15 22.00 7.66
C LYS A 105 -7.50 21.33 7.58
#